data_AF-Q9VFL7-F1
#
_entry.id   AF-Q9VFL7-F1
#
_cell.length_a   1.000
_cell.length_b   1.000
_cell.length_c   1.000
_cell.angle_alpha   90.00
_cell.angle_beta   90.00
_cell.angle_gamma   90.00
#
_symmetry.space_group_name_H-M   'P 1'
#
loop_
_entity.id
_entity.type
_entity.pdbx_description
1 polymer ?
#
loop_
_entity_poly.entity_id
_entity_poly.type
_entity_poly.pdbx_seq_one_letter_code
_entity_poly.pdbx_strand_id
1 'polypeptide(L)'
;MSITLFALLVLCAGPTLGLLVPQHYCDEHFRYAMKDKQQTYIGIFSAPDEAINSNTVLNWLATFEMQGKRDLFVGSMNTYPNKNEAAINIVRGMPAEVFVEFLNITNALPKLTSLYLNDQLLCSNEEYPFPKTRITLRHQMTIRVKNKGKYSSYI
;
A
#
# COMPACT_ATOMS: atom_id res chain seq x y z
N MET A 1 -31.45 44.36 -32.03
CA MET A 1 -30.88 43.99 -30.71
C MET A 1 -30.36 42.56 -30.85
N SER A 2 -29.04 42.37 -30.89
CA SER A 2 -28.38 41.14 -31.35
C SER A 2 -28.18 40.16 -30.18
N ILE A 3 -28.89 39.03 -30.19
CA ILE A 3 -28.92 38.04 -29.09
C ILE A 3 -27.86 36.93 -29.31
N THR A 4 -26.82 37.18 -30.08
CA THR A 4 -25.86 36.14 -30.49
C THR A 4 -24.56 36.10 -29.67
N LEU A 5 -24.57 36.55 -28.41
CA LEU A 5 -23.36 36.56 -27.57
C LEU A 5 -23.49 35.87 -26.21
N PHE A 6 -24.47 35.00 -26.00
CA PHE A 6 -24.67 34.30 -24.72
C PHE A 6 -24.65 32.76 -24.84
N ALA A 7 -23.97 32.21 -25.85
CA ALA A 7 -23.88 30.75 -26.06
C ALA A 7 -22.49 30.14 -25.76
N LEU A 8 -21.56 30.91 -25.21
CA LEU A 8 -20.16 30.48 -25.01
C LEU A 8 -19.76 30.54 -23.54
N LEU A 9 -20.36 29.69 -22.69
CA LEU A 9 -19.70 29.20 -21.45
C LEU A 9 -20.58 28.16 -20.73
N VAL A 10 -21.10 27.17 -21.45
CA VAL A 10 -21.44 25.88 -20.79
C VAL A 10 -20.10 25.18 -20.57
N LEU A 11 -19.38 25.63 -19.54
CA LEU A 11 -18.16 24.99 -19.10
C LEU A 11 -18.58 23.62 -18.58
N CYS A 12 -18.30 22.58 -19.37
CA CYS A 12 -18.56 21.19 -19.04
C CYS A 12 -17.74 20.77 -17.81
N ALA A 13 -18.16 21.16 -16.61
CA ALA A 13 -17.88 20.41 -15.41
C ALA A 13 -18.80 19.19 -15.40
N GLY A 14 -18.58 18.28 -16.35
CA GLY A 14 -19.18 16.95 -16.24
C GLY A 14 -18.72 16.38 -14.89
N PRO A 15 -19.60 15.71 -14.13
CA PRO A 15 -19.21 15.09 -12.87
C PRO A 15 -18.11 14.06 -13.19
N THR A 16 -16.85 14.44 -12.96
CA THR A 16 -15.77 13.48 -12.96
C THR A 16 -16.03 12.60 -11.74
N LEU A 17 -16.46 11.36 -11.98
CA LEU A 17 -16.48 10.33 -10.96
C LEU A 17 -15.02 10.02 -10.62
N GLY A 18 -14.42 10.85 -9.76
CA GLY A 18 -13.09 10.65 -9.25
C GLY A 18 -13.05 9.43 -8.33
N LEU A 19 -11.95 8.69 -8.37
CA LEU A 19 -11.70 7.63 -7.40
C LEU A 19 -11.50 8.25 -6.01
N LEU A 20 -12.31 7.84 -5.04
CA LEU A 20 -12.15 8.29 -3.67
C LEU A 20 -10.98 7.56 -3.01
N VAL A 21 -10.01 8.32 -2.50
CA VAL A 21 -8.84 7.82 -1.79
C VAL A 21 -9.01 8.15 -0.29
N PRO A 22 -9.27 7.17 0.59
CA PRO A 22 -9.47 7.43 2.00
C PRO A 22 -8.19 7.90 2.70
N GLN A 23 -8.32 8.86 3.61
CA GLN A 23 -7.25 9.23 4.53
C GLN A 23 -6.86 8.02 5.40
N HIS A 24 -5.57 7.70 5.47
CA HIS A 24 -5.06 6.54 6.21
C HIS A 24 -4.22 6.89 7.45
N TYR A 25 -3.75 8.14 7.60
CA TYR A 25 -2.93 8.60 8.73
C TYR A 25 -1.72 7.69 9.01
N CYS A 26 -1.02 7.30 7.95
CA CYS A 26 0.05 6.30 8.04
C CYS A 26 1.16 6.57 7.02
N ASP A 27 1.42 7.85 6.77
CA ASP A 27 2.18 8.31 5.60
C ASP A 27 3.65 7.88 5.64
N GLU A 28 4.18 7.59 6.82
CA GLU A 28 5.55 7.07 7.02
C GLU A 28 5.70 5.59 6.62
N HIS A 29 4.60 4.82 6.64
CA HIS A 29 4.63 3.36 6.50
C HIS A 29 3.69 2.81 5.44
N PHE A 30 2.82 3.64 4.86
CA PHE A 30 1.84 3.21 3.87
C PHE A 30 1.56 4.29 2.83
N ARG A 31 1.43 3.86 1.57
CA ARG A 31 1.01 4.72 0.46
C ARG A 31 0.20 3.96 -0.57
N TYR A 32 -0.77 4.64 -1.18
CA TYR A 32 -1.41 4.16 -2.39
C TYR A 32 -0.53 4.42 -3.62
N ALA A 33 -0.55 3.50 -4.56
CA ALA A 33 0.12 3.65 -5.85
C ALA A 33 -0.66 2.94 -6.96
N MET A 34 -0.23 3.14 -8.20
CA MET A 34 -0.68 2.40 -9.38
C MET A 34 0.47 1.51 -9.84
N LYS A 35 0.16 0.26 -10.17
CA LYS A 35 1.13 -0.64 -10.78
C LYS A 35 1.28 -0.29 -12.27
N ASP A 36 2.51 -0.22 -12.78
CA ASP A 36 2.76 0.15 -14.17
C ASP A 36 1.91 -0.67 -15.16
N LYS A 37 1.36 0.02 -16.17
CA LYS A 37 0.61 -0.52 -17.33
C LYS A 37 -0.74 -1.17 -17.02
N GLN A 38 -1.00 -1.59 -15.79
CA GLN A 38 -2.29 -2.15 -15.36
C GLN A 38 -3.02 -1.04 -14.59
N GLN A 39 -4.31 -0.81 -14.86
CA GLN A 39 -5.13 0.13 -14.08
C GLN A 39 -5.45 -0.47 -12.69
N THR A 40 -4.42 -0.98 -12.01
CA THR A 40 -4.50 -1.73 -10.76
C THR A 40 -3.87 -0.89 -9.67
N TYR A 41 -4.72 -0.49 -8.74
CA TYR A 41 -4.29 0.21 -7.54
C TYR A 41 -3.67 -0.78 -6.55
N ILE A 42 -2.62 -0.32 -5.89
CA ILE A 42 -1.90 -1.09 -4.89
C ILE A 42 -1.69 -0.25 -3.63
N GLY A 43 -1.59 -0.92 -2.49
CA GLY A 43 -1.16 -0.33 -1.23
C GLY A 43 0.23 -0.86 -0.91
N ILE A 44 1.22 0.02 -0.77
CA ILE A 44 2.60 -0.34 -0.47
C ILE A 44 2.90 0.03 0.98
N PHE A 45 3.49 -0.91 1.71
CA PHE A 45 3.87 -0.78 3.11
C PHE A 45 5.38 -0.76 3.23
N SER A 46 5.92 0.11 4.07
CA SER A 46 7.36 0.24 4.32
C SER A 46 7.68 0.00 5.79
N ALA A 47 8.65 -0.88 6.05
CA ALA A 47 9.09 -1.13 7.43
C ALA A 47 9.83 0.11 7.98
N PRO A 48 9.76 0.36 9.30
CA PRO A 48 10.70 1.27 9.95
C PRO A 48 12.14 0.79 9.73
N ASP A 49 13.08 1.73 9.60
CA ASP A 49 14.49 1.41 9.33
C ASP A 49 15.10 0.53 10.44
N GLU A 50 14.70 0.78 11.69
CA GLU A 50 15.14 0.02 12.86
C GLU A 50 14.64 -1.43 12.89
N ALA A 51 13.62 -1.77 12.10
CA ALA A 51 13.10 -3.13 12.01
C ALA A 51 14.04 -4.04 11.19
N ILE A 52 15.00 -3.46 10.45
CA ILE A 52 15.86 -4.18 9.52
C ILE A 52 17.23 -4.41 10.14
N ASN A 53 17.38 -5.58 10.74
CA ASN A 53 18.65 -6.17 11.16
C ASN A 53 18.95 -7.45 10.38
N SER A 54 20.21 -7.90 10.45
CA SER A 54 20.61 -9.14 9.78
C SER A 54 19.88 -10.34 10.41
N ASN A 55 19.33 -11.21 9.55
CA ASN A 55 18.65 -12.45 9.95
C ASN A 55 17.32 -12.28 10.68
N THR A 56 16.50 -11.32 10.25
CA THR A 56 15.25 -10.94 10.93
C THR A 56 14.01 -11.45 10.22
N VAL A 57 12.96 -11.64 11.01
CA VAL A 57 11.61 -11.96 10.53
C VAL A 57 10.72 -10.74 10.74
N LEU A 58 10.03 -10.33 9.69
CA LEU A 58 9.06 -9.25 9.66
C LEU A 58 7.66 -9.86 9.50
N ASN A 59 6.82 -9.72 10.51
CA ASN A 59 5.45 -10.20 10.55
C ASN A 59 4.49 -9.02 10.35
N TRP A 60 4.00 -8.87 9.13
CA TRP A 60 3.06 -7.83 8.74
C TRP A 60 1.63 -8.24 9.05
N LEU A 61 0.85 -7.29 9.56
CA LEU A 61 -0.60 -7.42 9.76
C LEU A 61 -1.27 -6.10 9.36
N ALA A 62 -2.05 -6.12 8.28
CA ALA A 62 -2.79 -4.94 7.80
C ALA A 62 -4.29 -5.20 7.76
N THR A 63 -5.08 -4.26 8.24
CA THR A 63 -6.55 -4.33 8.20
C THR A 63 -7.12 -3.25 7.30
N PHE A 64 -7.96 -3.64 6.36
CA PHE A 64 -8.68 -2.73 5.48
C PHE A 64 -10.18 -2.81 5.69
N GLU A 65 -10.85 -1.67 5.49
CA GLU A 65 -12.30 -1.57 5.52
C GLU A 65 -12.88 -0.87 4.30
N MET A 66 -14.09 -1.28 3.94
CA MET A 66 -14.94 -0.66 2.92
C MET A 66 -16.35 -0.47 3.48
N GLN A 67 -17.00 0.65 3.15
CA GLN A 67 -18.41 0.85 3.48
C GLN A 67 -19.31 -0.12 2.69
N GLY A 68 -20.35 -0.61 3.36
CA GLY A 68 -21.30 -1.57 2.82
C GLY A 68 -20.77 -3.00 2.80
N LYS A 69 -21.59 -3.90 2.24
CA LYS A 69 -21.20 -5.29 1.96
C LYS A 69 -20.45 -5.33 0.64
N ARG A 70 -19.25 -5.90 0.63
CA ARG A 70 -18.39 -6.03 -0.53
C ARG A 70 -17.87 -7.47 -0.63
N ASP A 71 -17.70 -7.94 -1.86
CA ASP A 71 -16.89 -9.12 -2.13
C ASP A 71 -15.41 -8.84 -1.86
N LEU A 72 -14.55 -9.84 -2.05
CA LEU A 72 -13.11 -9.70 -1.86
C LEU A 72 -12.54 -8.51 -2.66
N PHE A 73 -11.99 -7.53 -1.94
CA PHE A 73 -11.50 -6.27 -2.49
C PHE A 73 -10.00 -6.03 -2.27
N VAL A 74 -9.30 -6.94 -1.57
CA VAL A 74 -7.84 -6.91 -1.42
C VAL A 74 -7.28 -8.30 -1.70
N GLY A 75 -6.24 -8.36 -2.53
CA GLY A 75 -5.48 -9.57 -2.80
C GLY A 75 -4.50 -9.92 -1.66
N SER A 76 -3.72 -10.98 -1.89
CA SER A 76 -2.65 -11.38 -0.97
C SER A 76 -1.58 -10.29 -0.84
N MET A 77 -0.98 -10.18 0.34
CA MET A 77 0.18 -9.33 0.59
C MET A 77 1.46 -10.03 0.12
N ASN A 78 2.30 -9.31 -0.64
CA ASN A 78 3.50 -9.81 -1.30
C ASN A 78 4.68 -8.85 -1.13
N THR A 79 5.91 -9.32 -1.31
CA THR A 79 7.11 -8.47 -1.28
C THR A 79 7.15 -7.49 -2.45
N TYR A 80 7.40 -6.20 -2.18
CA TYR A 80 7.48 -5.13 -3.18
C TYR A 80 8.94 -4.78 -3.53
N PRO A 81 9.25 -4.48 -4.80
CA PRO A 81 8.41 -4.67 -6.00
C PRO A 81 8.32 -6.14 -6.43
N ASN A 82 9.34 -6.93 -6.08
CA ASN A 82 9.37 -8.38 -6.16
C ASN A 82 10.48 -8.90 -5.22
N LYS A 83 10.51 -10.21 -4.95
CA LYS A 83 11.45 -10.81 -3.99
C LYS A 83 12.93 -10.52 -4.30
N ASN A 84 13.32 -10.50 -5.57
CA ASN A 84 14.72 -10.33 -5.97
C ASN A 84 15.17 -8.88 -5.80
N GLU A 85 14.37 -7.94 -6.31
CA GLU A 85 14.66 -6.51 -6.18
C GLU A 85 14.58 -6.06 -4.71
N ALA A 86 13.61 -6.55 -3.95
CA ALA A 86 13.52 -6.25 -2.53
C ALA A 86 14.77 -6.71 -1.76
N ALA A 87 15.32 -7.90 -2.09
CA ALA A 87 16.55 -8.36 -1.47
C ALA A 87 17.74 -7.45 -1.80
N ILE A 88 17.84 -6.96 -3.05
CA ILE A 88 18.88 -5.99 -3.44
C ILE A 88 18.68 -4.66 -2.71
N ASN A 89 17.44 -4.19 -2.60
CA ASN A 89 17.06 -2.95 -1.95
C ASN A 89 17.43 -2.97 -0.46
N ILE A 90 17.10 -4.06 0.24
CA ILE A 90 17.42 -4.24 1.65
C ILE A 90 18.94 -4.30 1.88
N VAL A 91 19.69 -4.98 1.00
CA VAL A 91 21.16 -4.99 1.07
C VAL A 91 21.75 -3.60 0.86
N ARG A 92 21.08 -2.72 0.11
CA ARG A 92 21.45 -1.32 -0.09
C ARG A 92 20.99 -0.40 1.05
N GLY A 93 20.40 -0.94 2.11
CA GLY A 93 19.89 -0.16 3.24
C GLY A 93 18.57 0.55 2.96
N MET A 94 17.84 0.17 1.91
CA MET A 94 16.48 0.66 1.71
C MET A 94 15.48 -0.16 2.53
N PRO A 95 14.33 0.43 2.91
CA PRO A 95 13.31 -0.25 3.69
C PRO A 95 12.82 -1.55 3.05
N ALA A 96 12.41 -2.50 3.89
CA ALA A 96 11.73 -3.70 3.44
C ALA A 96 10.26 -3.34 3.15
N GLU A 97 9.87 -3.44 1.88
CA GLU A 97 8.52 -3.12 1.44
C GLU A 97 7.70 -4.37 1.08
N VAL A 98 6.40 -4.31 1.38
CA VAL A 98 5.39 -5.26 0.91
C VAL A 98 4.26 -4.50 0.24
N PHE A 99 3.44 -5.16 -0.56
CA PHE A 99 2.28 -4.54 -1.18
C PHE A 99 1.08 -5.49 -1.25
N VAL A 100 -0.10 -4.88 -1.39
CA VAL A 100 -1.35 -5.57 -1.73
C VAL A 100 -1.91 -4.99 -3.01
N GLU A 101 -2.59 -5.82 -3.80
CA GLU A 101 -3.37 -5.37 -4.96
C GLU A 101 -4.82 -5.18 -4.53
N PHE A 102 -5.42 -4.05 -4.93
CA PHE A 102 -6.83 -3.80 -4.70
C PHE A 102 -7.65 -4.32 -5.88
N LEU A 103 -8.66 -5.13 -5.55
CA LEU A 103 -9.45 -5.88 -6.52
C LEU A 103 -10.82 -5.24 -6.68
N ASN A 104 -11.33 -5.23 -7.91
CA ASN A 104 -12.71 -4.79 -8.22
C ASN A 104 -13.04 -3.38 -7.71
N ILE A 105 -12.05 -2.47 -7.75
CA ILE A 105 -12.22 -1.08 -7.31
C ILE A 105 -13.02 -0.30 -8.35
N THR A 106 -14.10 0.33 -7.89
CA THR A 106 -15.01 1.11 -8.75
C THR A 106 -15.00 2.59 -8.40
N ASN A 107 -15.25 2.93 -7.14
CA ASN A 107 -15.47 4.32 -6.72
C ASN A 107 -14.63 4.75 -5.51
N ALA A 108 -14.09 3.82 -4.73
CA ALA A 108 -13.28 4.13 -3.56
C ALA A 108 -12.21 3.04 -3.33
N LEU A 109 -11.02 3.47 -2.91
CA LEU A 109 -9.99 2.55 -2.42
C LEU A 109 -10.32 2.04 -1.01
N PRO A 110 -9.86 0.84 -0.64
CA PRO A 110 -10.03 0.32 0.71
C PRO A 110 -9.28 1.16 1.74
N LYS A 111 -9.96 1.54 2.82
CA LYS A 111 -9.37 2.34 3.90
C LYS A 111 -8.49 1.45 4.78
N LEU A 112 -7.20 1.79 4.92
CA LEU A 112 -6.35 1.18 5.94
C LEU A 112 -6.80 1.64 7.34
N THR A 113 -7.13 0.68 8.21
CA THR A 113 -7.60 0.93 9.59
C THR A 113 -6.59 0.57 10.65
N SER A 114 -5.69 -0.39 10.37
CA SER A 114 -4.58 -0.69 11.27
C SER A 114 -3.42 -1.32 10.50
N LEU A 115 -2.20 -0.99 10.90
CA LEU A 115 -0.98 -1.65 10.45
C LEU A 115 -0.14 -2.03 11.66
N TYR A 116 0.24 -3.31 11.74
CA TYR A 116 1.22 -3.81 12.70
C TYR A 116 2.40 -4.45 11.98
N LEU A 117 3.55 -4.36 12.62
CA LEU A 117 4.76 -5.06 12.28
C LEU A 117 5.33 -5.70 13.53
N ASN A 118 5.53 -7.03 13.52
CA ASN A 118 6.04 -7.77 14.68
C ASN A 118 5.26 -7.48 15.98
N ASP A 119 3.92 -7.49 15.88
CA ASP A 119 2.98 -7.20 16.96
C ASP A 119 3.03 -5.76 17.53
N GLN A 120 3.88 -4.89 16.97
CA GLN A 120 3.88 -3.46 17.26
C GLN A 120 2.92 -2.72 16.34
N LEU A 121 2.03 -1.92 16.91
CA LEU A 121 1.16 -1.01 16.17
C LEU A 121 2.00 0.11 15.56
N LEU A 122 1.98 0.23 14.23
CA LEU A 122 2.60 1.36 13.53
C LEU A 122 1.61 2.51 13.38
N CYS A 123 0.37 2.20 12.98
CA CYS A 123 -0.67 3.20 12.80
C CYS A 123 -2.06 2.57 12.93
N SER A 124 -3.02 3.38 13.39
CA SER A 124 -4.44 3.03 13.48
C SER A 124 -5.29 4.19 13.02
N ASN A 125 -6.49 3.90 12.52
CA ASN A 125 -7.42 4.88 12.00
C ASN A 125 -8.84 4.56 12.48
N GLU A 126 -9.72 5.55 12.49
CA GLU A 126 -11.13 5.36 12.80
C GLU A 126 -11.76 4.34 11.84
N GLU A 127 -12.61 3.49 12.38
CA GLU A 127 -13.30 2.48 11.60
C GLU A 127 -14.56 3.05 10.93
N TYR A 128 -15.02 2.43 9.84
CA TYR A 128 -16.32 2.80 9.29
C TYR A 128 -17.47 2.35 10.22
N PRO A 129 -18.60 3.09 10.22
CA PRO A 129 -19.82 2.60 10.82
C PRO A 129 -20.38 1.41 10.03
N PHE A 130 -21.20 0.58 10.68
CA PHE A 130 -21.88 -0.51 10.00
C PHE A 130 -23.02 0.02 9.09
N PRO A 131 -23.30 -0.65 7.96
CA PRO A 131 -22.65 -1.87 7.47
C PRO A 131 -21.28 -1.57 6.86
N LYS A 132 -20.30 -2.43 7.18
CA LYS A 132 -18.95 -2.40 6.61
C LYS A 132 -18.44 -3.79 6.34
N THR A 133 -17.48 -3.88 5.43
CA THR A 133 -16.72 -5.10 5.17
C THR A 133 -15.28 -4.88 5.60
N ARG A 134 -14.75 -5.79 6.42
CA ARG A 134 -13.39 -5.76 6.94
C ARG A 134 -12.61 -6.97 6.41
N ILE A 135 -11.35 -6.75 6.08
CA ILE A 135 -10.39 -7.83 5.83
C ILE A 135 -9.07 -7.53 6.54
N THR A 136 -8.47 -8.58 7.11
CA THR A 136 -7.14 -8.50 7.73
C THR A 136 -6.21 -9.47 7.01
N LEU A 137 -5.07 -8.94 6.58
CA LEU A 137 -4.05 -9.66 5.83
C LEU A 137 -2.81 -9.86 6.69
N ARG A 138 -2.20 -11.03 6.57
CA ARG A 138 -0.94 -11.39 7.25
C ARG A 138 0.12 -11.74 6.20
N HIS A 139 1.34 -11.30 6.43
CA HIS A 139 2.49 -11.71 5.62
C HIS A 139 3.74 -11.83 6.48
N GLN A 140 4.46 -12.93 6.34
CA GLN A 140 5.73 -13.14 6.99
C GLN A 140 6.85 -13.04 5.96
N MET A 141 7.78 -12.12 6.20
CA MET A 141 8.97 -11.91 5.39
C MET A 141 10.21 -12.24 6.21
N THR A 142 11.07 -13.13 5.71
CA THR A 142 12.34 -13.47 6.36
C THR A 142 13.49 -12.85 5.58
N ILE A 143 14.30 -12.02 6.26
CA ILE A 143 15.48 -11.37 5.71
C ILE A 143 16.70 -12.17 6.17
N ARG A 144 17.47 -12.74 5.24
CA ARG A 144 18.72 -13.45 5.55
C ARG A 144 19.87 -12.82 4.78
N VAL A 145 20.72 -12.08 5.48
CA VAL A 145 21.90 -11.44 4.88
C VAL A 145 23.06 -12.42 4.99
N LYS A 146 23.45 -13.02 3.87
CA LYS A 146 24.72 -13.76 3.80
C LYS A 146 25.85 -12.76 3.66
N ASN A 147 26.63 -12.57 4.71
CA ASN A 147 27.94 -11.96 4.58
C ASN A 147 28.77 -12.82 3.63
N LYS A 148 29.05 -12.34 2.42
CA LYS A 148 30.22 -12.84 1.69
C LYS A 148 31.41 -12.41 2.53
N GLY A 149 31.97 -13.35 3.28
CA GLY A 149 33.21 -13.11 4.03
C GLY A 149 34.18 -12.39 3.11
N LYS A 150 34.75 -11.28 3.60
CA LYS A 150 35.83 -10.57 2.91
C LYS A 150 36.78 -11.63 2.36
N TYR A 151 36.98 -11.63 1.04
CA TYR A 151 38.10 -12.33 0.44
C TYR A 151 39.33 -11.77 1.13
N SER A 152 39.87 -12.56 2.07
CA SER A 152 41.15 -12.30 2.71
C SER A 152 42.16 -12.35 1.58
N SER A 153 42.64 -11.17 1.18
CA SER A 153 43.79 -11.00 0.33
C SER A 153 44.96 -11.75 0.98
N TYR A 154 45.35 -12.87 0.38
CA TYR A 154 46.60 -13.54 0.67
C TYR A 154 47.73 -12.63 0.17
N ILE A 155 48.56 -12.15 1.09
CA ILE A 155 49.93 -11.69 0.81
C ILE A 155 50.81 -12.93 0.92
#